data_AF-X0W102-F1
#
_entry.id   AF-X0W102-F1
#
_cell.length_a   1.000
_cell.length_b   1.000
_cell.length_c   1.000
_cell.angle_alpha   90.00
_cell.angle_beta   90.00
_cell.angle_gamma   90.00
#
_symmetry.space_group_name_H-M   'P 1'
#
loop_
_entity.id
_entity.type
_entity.pdbx_description
1 polymer ?
#
loop_
_entity_poly.entity_id
_entity_poly.type
_entity_poly.pdbx_seq_one_letter_code
_entity_poly.pdbx_strand_id
1 'polypeptide(L)'
;MSRRLGITAVGPLLVLAAIAACTWPGGGGRRETVALRFDWPVGLTAFVETERSTRTAGARSPSSTTVRMSYRIEVEEARGGRLIRYGDIRAEDPDSGQIYPLEQLPEPLGSQLIALFPSYVVSDEGQLVRLAEVEPLLEEAQRELESRLA
;
A
#
# COMPACT_ATOMS: atom_id res chain seq x y z
N MET A 1 20.52 -10.91 24.40
CA MET A 1 19.81 -9.72 24.93
C MET A 1 19.53 -8.78 23.77
N SER A 2 18.40 -8.95 23.08
CA SER A 2 18.01 -8.11 21.95
C SER A 2 17.29 -6.87 22.45
N ARG A 3 17.86 -5.69 22.21
CA ARG A 3 17.23 -4.40 22.51
C ARG A 3 16.10 -4.17 21.51
N ARG A 4 14.85 -4.20 21.97
CA ARG A 4 13.69 -3.74 21.19
C ARG A 4 13.71 -2.21 21.15
N LEU A 5 14.14 -1.63 20.03
CA LEU A 5 13.85 -0.22 19.74
C LEU A 5 12.39 -0.14 19.30
N GLY A 6 11.53 0.44 20.14
CA GLY A 6 10.20 0.87 19.73
C GLY A 6 10.34 2.08 18.81
N ILE A 7 10.49 1.83 17.50
CA ILE A 7 10.30 2.84 16.49
C ILE A 7 8.80 2.97 16.31
N THR A 8 8.23 4.07 16.80
CA THR A 8 6.85 4.46 16.49
C THR A 8 6.79 4.77 15.00
N ALA A 9 6.54 3.75 14.18
CA ALA A 9 6.41 3.87 12.74
C ALA A 9 5.09 4.58 12.42
N VAL A 10 5.12 5.91 12.34
CA VAL A 10 3.99 6.74 11.87
C VAL A 10 3.82 6.66 10.33
N GLY A 11 4.56 5.76 9.67
CA GLY A 11 4.84 5.79 8.23
C GLY A 11 3.72 5.35 7.27
N PRO A 12 2.95 4.28 7.50
CA PRO A 12 2.06 3.78 6.44
C PRO A 12 0.63 4.31 6.52
N LEU A 13 0.21 4.83 7.68
CA LEU A 13 -1.19 5.14 7.94
C LEU A 13 -1.69 6.42 7.25
N LEU A 14 -0.79 7.27 6.74
CA LEU A 14 -1.18 8.55 6.11
C LEU A 14 -1.56 8.42 4.63
N VAL A 15 -1.16 7.36 3.94
CA VAL A 15 -1.52 7.19 2.51
C VAL A 15 -3.00 6.86 2.34
N LEU A 16 -3.59 6.13 3.29
CA LEU A 16 -5.01 5.74 3.24
C LEU A 16 -5.99 6.80 3.77
N ALA A 17 -5.54 7.69 4.67
CA ALA A 17 -6.36 8.81 5.13
C ALA A 17 -6.60 9.87 4.04
N ALA A 18 -5.66 10.04 3.10
CA ALA A 18 -5.77 11.01 2.02
C ALA A 18 -6.84 10.65 0.97
N ILE A 19 -7.09 9.35 0.72
CA ILE A 19 -8.09 8.92 -0.28
C ILE A 19 -9.52 9.10 0.26
N ALA A 20 -9.75 8.92 1.56
CA ALA A 20 -11.07 9.06 2.17
C ALA A 20 -11.58 10.52 2.26
N ALA A 21 -10.70 11.51 2.18
CA ALA A 21 -11.09 12.93 2.17
C ALA A 21 -11.59 13.42 0.80
N CYS A 22 -11.36 12.67 -0.28
CA CYS A 22 -11.63 13.11 -1.65
C CYS A 22 -13.06 12.88 -2.15
N THR A 23 -13.96 12.29 -1.35
CA THR A 23 -15.32 11.97 -1.81
C THR A 23 -16.43 12.78 -1.13
N TRP A 24 -16.10 13.83 -0.38
CA TRP A 24 -17.13 14.73 0.18
C TRP A 24 -17.75 15.59 -0.92
N PRO A 25 -19.03 15.39 -1.29
CA PRO A 25 -19.66 16.14 -2.36
C PRO A 25 -20.27 17.39 -1.75
N GLY A 26 -19.45 18.40 -1.50
CA GLY A 26 -19.96 19.64 -0.91
C GLY A 26 -18.89 20.61 -0.44
N GLY A 27 -18.25 21.29 -1.39
CA GLY A 27 -17.42 22.45 -1.06
C GLY A 27 -16.41 22.73 -2.16
N GLY A 28 -16.48 23.92 -2.76
CA GLY A 28 -15.49 24.45 -3.69
C GLY A 28 -14.16 24.74 -3.00
N GLY A 29 -13.51 23.70 -2.49
CA GLY A 29 -12.21 23.74 -1.84
C GLY A 29 -11.10 23.60 -2.87
N ARG A 30 -10.21 24.58 -2.89
CA ARG A 30 -8.88 24.53 -3.50
C ARG A 30 -8.30 23.12 -3.34
N ARG A 31 -7.97 22.45 -4.45
CA ARG A 31 -7.30 21.14 -4.45
C ARG A 31 -5.98 21.31 -3.68
N GLU A 32 -5.96 20.88 -2.43
CA GLU A 32 -4.73 20.84 -1.62
C GLU A 32 -3.92 19.64 -2.10
N THR A 33 -2.80 19.92 -2.78
CA THR A 33 -1.86 18.87 -3.17
C THR A 33 -1.10 18.43 -1.91
N VAL A 34 -1.41 17.24 -1.41
CA VAL A 34 -0.60 16.60 -0.37
C VAL A 34 0.64 16.01 -1.03
N ALA A 35 1.80 16.61 -0.78
CA ALA A 35 3.09 16.09 -1.23
C ALA A 35 3.67 15.15 -0.15
N LEU A 36 3.70 13.85 -0.42
CA LEU A 36 4.40 12.87 0.40
C LEU A 36 5.88 12.86 0.02
N ARG A 37 6.77 12.94 1.01
CA ARG A 37 8.23 12.83 0.81
C ARG A 37 8.76 11.61 1.56
N PHE A 38 9.56 10.81 0.86
CA PHE A 38 10.18 9.60 1.41
C PHE A 38 11.70 9.77 1.49
N ASP A 39 12.26 9.67 2.70
CA ASP A 39 13.70 9.83 2.97
C ASP A 39 14.38 8.53 3.41
N TRP A 40 13.85 7.38 2.97
CA TRP A 40 14.43 6.09 3.33
C TRP A 40 15.74 5.85 2.55
N PRO A 41 16.85 5.50 3.24
CA PRO A 41 18.11 5.20 2.58
C PRO A 41 18.04 3.83 1.88
N VAL A 42 18.82 3.69 0.81
CA VAL A 42 19.09 2.40 0.15
C VAL A 42 19.66 1.41 1.17
N GLY A 43 19.21 0.15 1.10
CA GLY A 43 19.58 -0.90 2.03
C GLY A 43 18.77 -0.90 3.33
N LEU A 44 17.81 0.03 3.49
CA LEU A 44 16.86 -0.02 4.59
C LEU A 44 15.94 -1.22 4.43
N THR A 45 15.80 -1.99 5.52
CA THR A 45 14.77 -3.00 5.70
C THR A 45 13.99 -2.69 6.95
N ALA A 46 12.66 -2.66 6.86
CA ALA A 46 11.78 -2.42 7.99
C ALA A 46 10.69 -3.49 8.06
N PHE A 47 10.31 -3.87 9.28
CA PHE A 47 9.11 -4.66 9.53
C PHE A 47 8.03 -3.74 10.06
N VAL A 48 6.84 -3.81 9.46
CA VAL A 48 5.73 -2.91 9.74
C VAL A 48 4.54 -3.73 10.17
N GLU A 49 3.93 -3.32 11.28
CA GLU A 49 2.65 -3.82 11.76
C GLU A 49 1.64 -2.68 11.64
N THR A 50 0.47 -2.95 11.07
CA THR A 50 -0.60 -1.97 10.90
C THR A 50 -1.93 -2.60 11.29
N GLU A 51 -2.82 -1.79 11.86
CA GLU A 51 -4.20 -2.16 12.13
C GLU A 51 -5.11 -1.22 11.35
N ARG A 52 -6.04 -1.78 10.57
CA ARG A 52 -7.04 -1.02 9.83
C ARG A 52 -8.43 -1.43 10.28
N SER A 53 -9.16 -0.49 10.87
CA SER A 53 -10.57 -0.65 11.19
C SER A 53 -11.42 0.10 10.16
N THR A 54 -12.25 -0.62 9.41
CA THR A 54 -13.26 -0.02 8.53
C THR A 54 -14.61 -0.09 9.21
N ARG A 55 -15.27 1.05 9.42
CA ARG A 55 -16.66 1.12 9.89
C ARG A 55 -17.55 1.55 8.75
N THR A 56 -18.50 0.71 8.38
CA THR A 56 -19.54 1.03 7.41
C THR A 56 -20.83 1.36 8.16
N ALA A 57 -21.24 2.62 8.12
CA ALA A 57 -22.51 3.08 8.69
C ALA A 57 -23.65 2.76 7.71
N GLY A 58 -24.26 1.58 7.85
CA GLY A 58 -25.49 1.21 7.14
C GLY A 58 -26.73 1.56 7.93
N ALA A 59 -27.84 1.91 7.26
CA ALA A 59 -29.10 2.32 7.88
C ALA A 59 -29.83 1.23 8.71
N ARG A 60 -29.35 -0.02 8.72
CA ARG A 60 -29.93 -1.12 9.52
C ARG A 60 -28.99 -1.82 10.47
N SER A 61 -27.69 -1.87 10.19
CA SER A 61 -26.68 -2.39 11.11
C SER A 61 -25.32 -1.75 10.79
N PRO A 62 -24.64 -1.12 11.75
CA PRO A 62 -23.23 -0.77 11.60
C PRO A 62 -22.41 -2.06 11.54
N SER A 63 -21.56 -2.20 10.53
CA SER A 63 -20.57 -3.28 10.44
C SER A 63 -19.17 -2.67 10.65
N SER A 64 -18.37 -3.30 11.52
CA SER A 64 -16.99 -2.94 11.77
C SER A 64 -16.11 -4.13 11.41
N THR A 65 -15.16 -3.93 10.51
CA THR A 65 -14.16 -4.96 10.15
C THR A 65 -12.79 -4.42 10.48
N THR A 66 -12.10 -5.08 11.41
CA THR A 66 -10.71 -4.78 11.77
C THR A 66 -9.82 -5.82 11.10
N VAL A 67 -8.76 -5.36 10.45
CA VAL A 67 -7.73 -6.21 9.84
C VAL A 67 -6.38 -5.75 10.38
N ARG A 68 -5.65 -6.66 11.00
CA ARG A 68 -4.24 -6.45 11.34
C ARG A 68 -3.38 -7.01 10.23
N MET A 69 -2.30 -6.32 9.89
CA MET A 69 -1.39 -6.74 8.85
C MET A 69 0.04 -6.52 9.28
N SER A 70 0.91 -7.43 8.86
CA SER A 70 2.35 -7.30 9.03
C SER A 70 3.06 -7.49 7.69
N TYR A 71 4.07 -6.68 7.38
CA TYR A 71 4.82 -6.78 6.14
C TYR A 71 6.24 -6.23 6.28
N ARG A 72 7.10 -6.61 5.34
CA ARG A 72 8.45 -6.09 5.20
C ARG A 72 8.49 -5.02 4.12
N ILE A 73 9.21 -3.94 4.40
CA ILE A 73 9.60 -2.92 3.42
C ILE A 73 11.10 -3.08 3.16
N GLU A 74 11.49 -3.06 1.89
CA GLU A 74 12.88 -3.06 1.44
C GLU A 74 13.12 -1.90 0.47
N VAL A 75 14.26 -1.22 0.61
CA VAL A 75 14.65 -0.09 -0.23
C VAL A 75 15.88 -0.45 -1.04
N GLU A 76 15.71 -0.54 -2.36
CA GLU A 76 16.74 -0.95 -3.31
C GLU A 76 17.09 0.21 -4.26
N GLU A 77 18.28 0.16 -4.88
CA GLU A 77 18.62 1.08 -5.98
C GLU A 77 17.81 0.73 -7.24
N ALA A 78 17.34 1.75 -7.94
CA ALA A 78 16.67 1.57 -9.22
C ALA A 78 17.01 2.68 -10.20
N ARG A 79 16.81 2.41 -11.49
CA ARG A 79 16.96 3.45 -12.52
C ARG A 79 15.95 4.57 -12.25
N GLY A 80 16.46 5.76 -11.98
CA GLY A 80 15.65 6.96 -11.70
C GLY A 80 15.29 7.15 -10.22
N GLY A 81 15.98 6.47 -9.29
CA GLY A 81 15.91 6.75 -7.86
C GLY A 81 15.96 5.48 -7.01
N ARG A 82 15.01 5.34 -6.08
CA ARG A 82 14.94 4.26 -5.09
C ARG A 82 13.68 3.44 -5.30
N LEU A 83 13.81 2.13 -5.35
CA LEU A 83 12.68 1.20 -5.41
C LEU A 83 12.27 0.83 -3.97
N ILE A 84 11.00 1.05 -3.66
CA ILE A 84 10.36 0.62 -2.43
C ILE A 84 9.58 -0.66 -2.75
N ARG A 85 9.97 -1.77 -2.11
CA ARG A 85 9.31 -3.07 -2.24
C ARG A 85 8.60 -3.44 -0.97
N TYR A 86 7.47 -4.11 -1.14
CA TYR A 86 6.71 -4.73 -0.08
C TYR A 86 6.83 -6.24 -0.22
N GLY A 87 7.09 -6.94 0.88
CA GLY A 87 7.23 -8.39 0.92
C GLY A 87 6.72 -8.97 2.24
N ASP A 88 6.69 -10.30 2.33
CA ASP A 88 6.24 -11.03 3.51
C ASP A 88 4.89 -10.55 4.08
N ILE A 89 3.95 -10.18 3.21
CA ILE A 89 2.69 -9.58 3.64
C ILE A 89 1.79 -10.64 4.26
N ARG A 90 1.35 -10.39 5.49
CA ARG A 90 0.47 -11.28 6.26
C ARG A 90 -0.68 -10.50 6.83
N ALA A 91 -1.85 -11.11 6.86
CA ALA A 91 -3.01 -10.64 7.59
C ALA A 91 -3.22 -11.47 8.85
N GLU A 92 -3.67 -10.83 9.92
CA GLU A 92 -4.09 -11.47 11.16
C GLU A 92 -5.58 -11.22 11.34
N ASP A 93 -6.32 -12.31 11.55
CA ASP A 93 -7.71 -12.26 11.99
C ASP A 93 -7.73 -11.88 13.48
N PRO A 94 -8.32 -10.73 13.86
CA PRO A 94 -8.31 -10.25 15.23
C PRO A 94 -9.12 -11.13 16.20
N ASP A 95 -10.09 -11.91 15.70
CA ASP A 95 -10.97 -12.73 16.54
C ASP A 95 -10.32 -14.07 16.88
N SER A 96 -9.64 -14.69 15.90
CA SER A 96 -8.97 -15.99 16.07
C SER A 96 -7.48 -15.87 16.41
N GLY A 97 -6.85 -14.72 16.13
CA GLY A 97 -5.39 -14.53 16.20
C GLY A 97 -4.63 -15.29 15.11
N GLN A 98 -5.33 -15.85 14.12
CA GLN A 98 -4.71 -16.65 13.08
C GLN A 98 -4.06 -15.75 12.03
N ILE A 99 -2.82 -16.10 11.64
CA ILE A 99 -2.01 -15.35 10.68
C ILE A 99 -2.01 -16.10 9.35
N TYR A 100 -2.31 -15.37 8.27
CA TYR A 100 -2.39 -15.88 6.92
C TYR A 100 -1.52 -15.05 5.98
N PRO A 101 -0.75 -15.69 5.07
CA PRO A 101 -0.21 -15.00 3.90
C PRO A 101 -1.35 -14.38 3.10
N LEU A 102 -1.11 -13.21 2.51
CA LEU A 102 -2.17 -12.44 1.84
C LEU A 102 -2.76 -13.21 0.64
N GLU A 103 -1.97 -14.06 -0.01
CA GLU A 103 -2.34 -14.89 -1.16
C GLU A 103 -3.28 -16.04 -0.78
N GLN A 104 -3.40 -16.36 0.51
CA GLN A 104 -4.28 -17.41 1.03
C GLN A 104 -5.65 -16.89 1.47
N LEU A 105 -5.85 -15.57 1.42
CA LEU A 105 -7.13 -14.98 1.76
C LEU A 105 -8.17 -15.26 0.66
N PRO A 106 -9.44 -15.45 1.04
CA PRO A 106 -10.50 -15.69 0.07
C PRO A 106 -10.71 -14.46 -0.83
N GLU A 107 -11.02 -14.70 -2.10
CA GLU A 107 -11.47 -13.64 -3.01
C GLU A 107 -12.87 -13.14 -2.61
N PRO A 108 -13.16 -11.82 -2.73
CA PRO A 108 -12.33 -10.78 -3.33
C PRO A 108 -11.39 -10.06 -2.33
N LEU A 109 -11.31 -10.52 -1.08
CA LEU A 109 -10.57 -9.82 -0.03
C LEU A 109 -9.05 -9.85 -0.29
N GLY A 110 -8.52 -10.99 -0.74
CA GLY A 110 -7.11 -11.15 -1.10
C GLY A 110 -6.67 -10.12 -2.14
N SER A 111 -7.30 -10.11 -3.32
CA SER A 111 -7.00 -9.14 -4.39
C SER A 111 -7.13 -7.67 -3.96
N GLN A 112 -8.17 -7.32 -3.18
CA GLN A 112 -8.34 -5.95 -2.68
C GLN A 112 -7.22 -5.51 -1.75
N LEU A 113 -6.74 -6.41 -0.89
CA LEU A 113 -5.63 -6.11 0.03
C LEU A 113 -4.29 -6.09 -0.69
N ILE A 114 -4.05 -6.98 -1.65
CA ILE A 114 -2.82 -7.00 -2.47
C ILE A 114 -2.65 -5.67 -3.21
N ALA A 115 -3.75 -5.13 -3.75
CA ALA A 115 -3.74 -3.83 -4.44
C ALA A 115 -3.30 -2.65 -3.56
N LEU A 116 -3.24 -2.80 -2.23
CA LEU A 116 -2.75 -1.77 -1.31
C LEU A 116 -1.22 -1.73 -1.18
N PHE A 117 -0.51 -2.74 -1.70
CA PHE A 117 0.95 -2.85 -1.58
C PHE A 117 1.66 -2.83 -2.94
N PRO A 118 1.43 -1.83 -3.81
CA PRO A 118 2.21 -1.71 -5.02
C PRO A 118 3.65 -1.36 -4.66
N SER A 119 4.61 -2.02 -5.31
CA SER A 119 5.99 -1.54 -5.29
C SER A 119 6.09 -0.24 -6.10
N TYR A 120 6.94 0.70 -5.71
CA TYR A 120 7.06 1.99 -6.41
C TYR A 120 8.47 2.56 -6.37
N VAL A 121 8.78 3.41 -7.35
CA VAL A 121 10.05 4.11 -7.45
C VAL A 121 9.87 5.57 -7.03
N VAL A 122 10.71 6.02 -6.10
CA VAL A 122 10.79 7.42 -5.68
C VAL A 122 12.09 8.07 -6.16
N SER A 123 12.07 9.36 -6.47
CA SER A 123 13.26 10.12 -6.85
C SER A 123 14.22 10.26 -5.65
N ASP A 124 15.41 10.81 -5.89
CA ASP A 124 16.38 11.10 -4.82
C ASP A 124 15.84 12.16 -3.84
N GLU A 125 14.95 13.03 -4.30
CA GLU A 125 14.23 14.02 -3.47
C GLU A 125 13.00 13.43 -2.74
N GLY A 126 12.72 12.13 -2.96
CA GLY A 126 11.64 11.40 -2.30
C GLY A 126 10.26 11.59 -2.94
N GLN A 127 10.20 11.99 -4.22
CA GLN A 127 8.95 12.14 -4.97
C GLN A 127 8.56 10.82 -5.64
N LEU A 128 7.28 10.46 -5.63
CA LEU A 128 6.81 9.29 -6.39
C LEU A 128 7.01 9.53 -7.90
N VAL A 129 7.79 8.65 -8.54
CA VAL A 129 8.09 8.71 -9.98
C VAL A 129 7.19 7.77 -10.76
N ARG A 130 7.11 6.50 -10.34
CA ARG A 130 6.31 5.47 -11.01
C ARG A 130 5.97 4.31 -10.08
N LEU A 131 4.94 3.54 -10.44
CA LEU A 131 4.69 2.23 -9.85
C LEU A 131 5.61 1.21 -10.52
N ALA A 132 6.26 0.37 -9.73
CA ALA A 132 7.07 -0.72 -10.27
C ALA A 132 6.16 -1.83 -10.81
N GLU A 133 6.67 -2.61 -11.76
CA GLU A 133 5.98 -3.76 -12.37
C GLU A 133 4.73 -3.43 -13.20
N VAL A 134 4.37 -2.14 -13.36
CA VAL A 134 3.28 -1.72 -14.25
C VAL A 134 3.74 -1.56 -15.71
N GLU A 135 4.97 -1.08 -15.96
CA GLU A 135 5.50 -0.94 -17.33
C GLU A 135 5.44 -2.25 -18.15
N PRO A 136 5.90 -3.42 -17.63
CA PRO A 136 5.83 -4.67 -18.40
C PRO A 136 4.40 -5.06 -18.79
N LEU A 137 3.43 -4.82 -17.90
CA LEU A 137 2.01 -5.10 -18.16
C LEU A 137 1.43 -4.18 -19.24
N LEU A 138 1.85 -2.91 -19.26
CA LEU A 138 1.45 -1.96 -20.30
C LEU A 138 2.03 -2.35 -21.66
N GLU A 139 3.29 -2.76 -21.71
CA GLU A 139 3.92 -3.22 -22.95
C GLU A 139 3.27 -4.49 -23.51
N GLU A 140 2.88 -5.42 -22.64
CA GLU A 140 2.17 -6.65 -23.03
C GLU A 140 0.77 -6.33 -23.55
N ALA A 141 0.00 -5.50 -22.82
CA ALA A 141 -1.32 -5.06 -23.25
C ALA A 141 -1.28 -4.31 -24.59
N GLN A 142 -0.25 -3.49 -24.80
CA GLN A 142 -0.06 -2.77 -26.07
C GLN A 142 0.25 -3.73 -27.23
N ARG A 143 1.13 -4.71 -27.01
CA ARG A 143 1.42 -5.76 -28.01
C ARG A 143 0.18 -6.58 -28.37
N GLU A 144 -0.63 -6.94 -27.39
CA GLU A 144 -1.89 -7.66 -27.64
C GLU A 144 -2.86 -6.82 -28.47
N LEU A 145 -2.97 -5.52 -28.17
CA LEU A 145 -3.82 -4.60 -28.93
C LEU A 145 -3.37 -4.46 -30.38
N GLU A 146 -2.07 -4.29 -30.61
CA GLU A 146 -1.47 -4.19 -31.95
C GLU A 146 -1.69 -5.49 -32.74
N SER A 147 -1.56 -6.66 -32.11
CA SER A 147 -1.82 -7.96 -32.74
C SER A 147 -3.28 -8.17 -33.15
N ARG A 148 -4.25 -7.53 -32.49
CA ARG A 148 -5.69 -7.66 -32.82
C ARG A 148 -6.14 -6.69 -33.91
N LEU A 149 -5.35 -5.67 -34.18
CA LEU A 149 -5.62 -4.64 -35.19
C LEU A 149 -4.91 -4.92 -36.52
N ALA A 150 -3.92 -5.81 -36.54
CA ALA A 150 -3.23 -6.32 -37.73
C ALA A 150 -3.99 -7.48 -38.39
#